data_AF-A0A966TVV9-F1
#
_entry.id   AF-A0A966TVV9-F1
#
_cell.length_a   1.000
_cell.length_b   1.000
_cell.length_c   1.000
_cell.angle_alpha   90.00
_cell.angle_beta   90.00
_cell.angle_gamma   90.00
#
_symmetry.space_group_name_H-M   'P 1'
#
loop_
_entity.id
_entity.type
_entity.pdbx_description
1 polymer ?
#
loop_
_entity_poly.entity_id
_entity_poly.type
_entity_poly.pdbx_seq_one_letter_code
_entity_poly.pdbx_strand_id
1 'polypeptide(L)'
;LAPHDPRAPSDDWQVFGLKGVQALDPQAPVCHVSFYEACAFAQWAGARLPTEFEWEVAARLSGMHDLHGQAWQWTRSAYEPYPGFVPATGAVREYNGKFMVGQQVLRGSSLATPAQHSRDTYRNFFPPSARWQFTGLRLAKDF
;
A
#
# COMPACT_ATOMS: atom_id res chain seq x y z
N LEU A 1 2.02 -24.97 -6.35
CA LEU A 1 1.76 -26.12 -7.23
C LEU A 1 2.84 -26.11 -8.30
N ALA A 2 3.31 -27.27 -8.76
CA ALA A 2 4.29 -27.30 -9.85
C ALA A 2 3.62 -26.84 -11.17
N PRO A 3 4.38 -26.31 -12.15
CA PRO A 3 3.86 -26.08 -13.49
C PRO A 3 3.15 -27.36 -14.02
N HIS A 4 1.95 -27.21 -14.59
CA HIS A 4 1.10 -28.30 -15.11
C HIS A 4 0.54 -29.30 -14.06
N ASP A 5 0.47 -28.94 -12.77
CA ASP A 5 -0.24 -29.74 -11.78
C ASP A 5 -1.74 -29.79 -12.12
N PRO A 6 -2.40 -30.96 -12.23
CA PRO A 6 -3.82 -31.05 -12.61
C PRO A 6 -4.77 -30.45 -11.56
N ARG A 7 -4.28 -30.16 -10.34
CA ARG A 7 -5.04 -29.45 -9.29
C ARG A 7 -4.91 -27.93 -9.40
N ALA A 8 -4.10 -27.45 -10.35
CA ALA A 8 -3.85 -26.05 -10.56
C ALA A 8 -5.12 -25.38 -11.11
N PRO A 9 -5.56 -24.25 -10.52
CA PRO A 9 -6.82 -23.61 -10.93
C PRO A 9 -6.76 -22.94 -12.30
N SER A 10 -5.59 -22.80 -12.92
CA SER A 10 -5.37 -22.17 -14.23
C SER A 10 -4.04 -22.61 -14.85
N ASP A 11 -3.92 -22.60 -16.17
CA ASP A 11 -2.64 -22.77 -16.86
C ASP A 11 -1.80 -21.47 -16.93
N ASP A 12 -2.40 -20.33 -16.55
CA ASP A 12 -1.78 -19.00 -16.50
C ASP A 12 -1.32 -18.63 -15.06
N TRP A 13 -1.07 -17.34 -14.82
CA TRP A 13 -0.67 -16.80 -13.51
C TRP A 13 -1.65 -17.18 -12.39
N GLN A 14 -1.06 -17.53 -11.25
CA GLN A 14 -1.78 -17.91 -10.03
C GLN A 14 -1.27 -17.13 -8.84
N VAL A 15 -2.12 -17.02 -7.83
CA VAL A 15 -1.82 -16.37 -6.56
C VAL A 15 -2.10 -17.33 -5.41
N PHE A 16 -1.26 -17.29 -4.38
CA PHE A 16 -1.52 -17.95 -3.12
C PHE A 16 -1.97 -16.91 -2.09
N GLY A 17 -3.23 -16.98 -1.68
CA GLY A 17 -3.84 -16.04 -0.73
C GLY A 17 -4.51 -16.74 0.45
N LEU A 18 -5.34 -16.01 1.19
CA LEU A 18 -6.02 -16.50 2.40
C LEU A 18 -6.97 -17.68 2.14
N LYS A 19 -7.39 -17.89 0.89
CA LYS A 19 -8.27 -18.98 0.47
C LYS A 19 -7.51 -20.10 -0.28
N GLY A 20 -6.18 -20.12 -0.20
CA GLY A 20 -5.33 -21.07 -0.92
C GLY A 20 -4.90 -20.56 -2.30
N VAL A 21 -4.50 -21.49 -3.18
CA VAL A 21 -4.09 -21.17 -4.56
C VAL A 21 -5.32 -20.88 -5.40
N GLN A 22 -5.32 -19.75 -6.09
CA GLN A 22 -6.38 -19.33 -7.00
C GLN A 22 -5.79 -18.81 -8.31
N ALA A 23 -6.56 -18.83 -9.39
CA ALA A 23 -6.21 -18.10 -10.60
C ALA A 23 -6.08 -16.60 -10.30
N LEU A 24 -5.14 -15.92 -10.93
CA LEU A 24 -5.02 -14.47 -10.80
C LEU A 24 -6.24 -13.79 -11.42
N ASP A 25 -6.97 -12.99 -10.64
CA ASP A 25 -8.05 -12.13 -11.15
C ASP A 25 -7.43 -10.85 -11.77
N PRO A 26 -7.55 -10.64 -13.09
CA PRO A 26 -6.96 -9.48 -13.75
C PRO A 26 -7.65 -8.15 -13.43
N GLN A 27 -8.86 -8.18 -12.85
CA GLN A 27 -9.60 -6.97 -12.47
C GLN A 27 -9.40 -6.59 -10.99
N ALA A 28 -8.82 -7.48 -10.19
CA ALA A 28 -8.54 -7.19 -8.78
C ALA A 28 -7.38 -6.20 -8.64
N PRO A 29 -7.40 -5.31 -7.61
CA PRO A 29 -6.24 -4.51 -7.26
C PRO A 29 -5.02 -5.39 -6.97
N VAL A 30 -3.89 -5.09 -7.63
CA VAL A 30 -2.64 -5.80 -7.37
C VAL A 30 -2.22 -5.62 -5.91
N CYS A 31 -1.78 -6.72 -5.30
CA CYS A 31 -1.30 -6.77 -3.91
C CYS A 31 0.09 -7.40 -3.84
N HIS A 32 0.77 -7.23 -2.71
CA HIS A 32 2.09 -7.81 -2.41
C HIS A 32 3.24 -7.29 -3.30
N VAL A 33 3.11 -6.04 -3.74
CA VAL A 33 4.16 -5.33 -4.48
C VAL A 33 4.94 -4.41 -3.53
N SER A 34 6.26 -4.40 -3.71
CA SER A 34 7.15 -3.48 -3.01
C SER A 34 7.00 -2.05 -3.50
N PHE A 35 7.52 -1.09 -2.74
CA PHE A 35 7.60 0.30 -3.18
C PHE A 35 8.41 0.42 -4.48
N TYR A 36 9.48 -0.36 -4.62
CA TYR A 36 10.30 -0.36 -5.83
C TYR A 36 9.53 -0.83 -7.06
N GLU A 37 8.76 -1.92 -6.95
CA GLU A 37 7.88 -2.43 -8.01
C GLU A 37 6.79 -1.42 -8.35
N ALA A 38 6.16 -0.80 -7.34
CA ALA A 38 5.14 0.23 -7.55
C ALA A 38 5.70 1.47 -8.28
N CYS A 39 6.89 1.94 -7.91
CA CYS A 39 7.59 3.03 -8.59
C CYS A 39 7.95 2.67 -10.04
N ALA A 40 8.49 1.47 -10.27
CA ALA A 40 8.86 1.01 -11.60
C ALA A 40 7.62 0.92 -12.52
N PHE A 41 6.51 0.38 -12.01
CA PHE A 41 5.25 0.33 -12.75
C PHE A 41 4.71 1.73 -13.05
N ALA A 42 4.73 2.64 -12.07
CA ALA A 42 4.28 4.01 -12.28
C ALA A 42 5.08 4.71 -13.38
N GLN A 43 6.42 4.57 -13.38
CA GLN A 43 7.29 5.12 -14.41
C GLN A 43 6.98 4.52 -15.79
N TRP A 44 6.85 3.19 -15.87
CA TRP A 44 6.47 2.49 -17.10
C TRP A 44 5.14 3.00 -17.67
N ALA A 45 4.16 3.30 -16.81
CA ALA A 45 2.85 3.83 -17.19
C ALA A 45 2.86 5.35 -17.53
N GLY A 46 4.04 5.98 -17.59
CA GLY A 46 4.18 7.43 -17.79
C GLY A 46 3.51 8.24 -16.68
N ALA A 47 3.62 7.75 -15.44
CA ALA A 47 3.00 8.30 -14.24
C ALA A 47 4.01 8.33 -13.08
N ARG A 48 3.53 8.67 -11.88
CA ARG A 48 4.26 8.58 -10.62
C ARG A 48 3.35 8.05 -9.51
N LEU A 49 3.94 7.73 -8.35
CA LEU A 49 3.16 7.57 -7.13
C LEU A 49 2.78 8.95 -6.55
N PRO A 50 1.60 9.08 -5.90
CA PRO A 50 1.24 10.30 -5.19
C PRO A 50 2.14 10.51 -3.98
N THR A 51 2.31 11.76 -3.56
CA THR A 51 2.75 12.06 -2.19
C THR A 51 1.64 11.70 -1.19
N GLU A 52 1.98 11.50 0.08
CA GLU A 52 0.95 11.25 1.10
C GLU A 52 -0.03 12.43 1.26
N PHE A 53 0.43 13.64 0.95
CA PHE A 53 -0.39 14.86 1.01
C PHE A 53 -1.39 14.91 -0.14
N GLU A 54 -0.95 14.63 -1.37
CA GLU A 54 -1.85 14.51 -2.53
C GLU A 54 -2.88 13.42 -2.31
N TRP A 55 -2.47 12.27 -1.77
CA TRP A 55 -3.39 11.18 -1.45
C TRP A 55 -4.44 11.61 -0.43
N GLU A 56 -4.05 12.28 0.66
CA GLU A 56 -4.97 12.72 1.72
C GLU A 56 -5.98 13.76 1.24
N VAL A 57 -5.55 14.68 0.37
CA VAL A 57 -6.46 15.65 -0.26
C VAL A 57 -7.39 14.93 -1.23
N ALA A 58 -6.86 14.06 -2.09
CA ALA A 58 -7.63 13.30 -3.06
C ALA A 58 -8.67 12.40 -2.37
N ALA A 59 -8.38 11.87 -1.19
CA ALA A 59 -9.31 11.04 -0.43
C ALA A 59 -10.63 11.72 -0.09
N ARG A 60 -10.66 13.06 -0.10
CA ARG A 60 -11.84 13.89 0.18
C ARG A 60 -12.58 14.33 -1.09
N LEU A 61 -12.03 14.06 -2.27
CA LEU A 61 -12.63 14.44 -3.54
C LEU A 61 -13.75 13.47 -3.94
N SER A 62 -14.82 14.02 -4.51
CA SER A 62 -15.88 13.21 -5.12
C SER A 62 -15.35 12.42 -6.33
N GLY A 63 -15.67 11.13 -6.41
CA GLY A 63 -15.28 10.25 -7.52
C GLY A 63 -14.03 9.40 -7.27
N MET A 64 -13.40 9.52 -6.10
CA MET A 64 -12.36 8.59 -5.69
C MET A 64 -12.98 7.35 -5.05
N HIS A 65 -12.79 6.20 -5.70
CA HIS A 65 -13.24 4.89 -5.24
C HIS A 65 -12.05 4.04 -4.78
N ASP A 66 -12.31 3.00 -3.98
CA ASP A 66 -11.32 2.00 -3.57
C ASP A 66 -10.07 2.60 -2.88
N LEU A 67 -10.30 3.62 -2.05
CA LEU A 67 -9.25 4.24 -1.23
C LEU A 67 -8.90 3.39 -0.01
N HIS A 68 -9.88 2.66 0.52
CA HIS A 68 -9.78 1.87 1.75
C HIS A 68 -10.28 0.44 1.50
N GLY A 69 -9.83 -0.52 2.31
CA GLY A 69 -10.32 -1.90 2.34
C GLY A 69 -9.75 -2.83 1.28
N GLN A 70 -9.02 -2.31 0.30
CA GLN A 70 -8.43 -3.12 -0.78
C GLN A 70 -6.98 -3.48 -0.46
N ALA A 71 -6.09 -2.50 -0.59
CA ALA A 71 -4.67 -2.63 -0.31
C ALA A 71 -4.12 -1.29 0.21
N TRP A 72 -3.10 -1.34 1.06
CA TRP A 72 -2.33 -0.16 1.42
C TRP A 72 -1.64 0.39 0.18
N GLN A 73 -1.85 1.67 -0.12
CA GLN A 73 -1.37 2.29 -1.35
C GLN A 73 -0.05 2.98 -1.08
N TRP A 74 1.03 2.53 -1.72
CA TRP A 74 2.34 3.19 -1.64
C TRP A 74 2.25 4.66 -2.08
N THR A 75 2.90 5.52 -1.31
CA THR A 75 3.14 6.93 -1.67
C THR A 75 4.62 7.15 -1.87
N ARG A 76 5.01 8.21 -2.59
CA ARG A 76 6.41 8.62 -2.73
C ARG A 76 6.94 9.44 -1.54
N SER A 77 6.22 9.47 -0.42
CA SER A 77 6.59 10.22 0.78
C SER A 77 7.31 9.33 1.78
N ALA A 78 8.51 9.76 2.20
CA ALA A 78 9.22 9.13 3.29
C ALA A 78 8.43 9.26 4.60
N TYR A 79 8.54 8.27 5.49
CA TYR A 79 7.91 8.32 6.82
C TYR A 79 8.68 9.24 7.75
N GLU A 80 8.49 10.54 7.57
CA GLU A 80 9.10 11.59 8.38
C GLU A 80 8.11 12.19 9.40
N PRO A 81 8.60 12.80 10.48
CA PRO A 81 7.76 13.58 11.37
C PRO A 81 7.15 14.76 10.61
N TYR A 82 5.85 14.98 10.79
CA TYR A 82 5.27 16.25 10.37
C TYR A 82 5.87 17.42 11.16
N PRO A 83 5.93 18.64 10.58
CA PRO A 83 6.41 19.82 11.31
C PRO A 83 5.69 19.99 12.65
N GLY A 84 6.47 20.19 13.72
CA GLY A 84 5.94 20.32 15.08
C GLY A 84 5.55 19.00 15.76
N PHE A 85 5.85 17.84 15.17
CA PHE A 85 5.68 16.56 15.85
C PHE A 85 6.55 16.51 17.12
N VAL A 86 5.89 16.34 18.25
CA VAL A 86 6.53 16.10 19.54
C VAL A 86 6.15 14.69 19.99
N PRO A 87 7.11 13.76 20.16
CA PRO A 87 6.83 12.45 20.71
C PRO A 87 6.17 12.55 22.08
N ALA A 88 5.19 11.68 22.36
CA ALA A 88 4.62 11.54 23.69
C ALA A 88 5.72 11.17 24.72
N THR A 89 5.50 11.49 25.98
CA THR A 89 6.43 11.10 27.05
C THR A 89 6.21 9.63 27.48
N GLY A 90 7.20 9.04 28.15
CA GLY A 90 7.13 7.66 28.65
C GLY A 90 7.21 6.60 27.55
N ALA A 91 6.64 5.41 27.79
CA ALA A 91 6.74 4.26 26.90
C ALA A 91 6.09 4.51 25.51
N VAL A 92 5.07 5.36 25.44
CA VAL A 92 4.36 5.70 24.19
C VAL A 92 5.27 6.47 23.21
N ARG A 93 6.34 7.12 23.70
CA ARG A 93 7.36 7.81 22.88
C ARG A 93 7.88 6.95 21.74
N GLU A 94 8.06 5.66 22.03
CA GLU A 94 8.70 4.71 21.14
C GLU A 94 7.77 4.10 20.11
N TYR A 95 6.47 4.39 20.18
CA TYR A 95 5.48 3.77 19.31
C TYR A 95 5.75 4.06 17.83
N ASN A 96 6.10 5.31 17.51
CA ASN A 96 6.29 5.77 16.13
C ASN A 96 7.64 6.43 15.88
N GLY A 97 8.04 7.40 16.71
CA GLY A 97 9.12 8.34 16.37
C GLY A 97 10.47 7.68 16.06
N LYS A 98 10.81 6.58 16.75
CA LYS A 98 12.07 5.85 16.52
C LYS A 98 12.15 5.15 15.15
N PHE A 99 11.03 5.04 14.45
CA PHE A 99 10.91 4.38 13.16
C PHE A 99 10.80 5.36 11.98
N MET A 100 10.86 6.68 12.23
CA MET A 100 10.81 7.73 11.21
C MET A 100 12.14 7.88 10.45
N VAL A 101 12.65 6.77 9.91
CA VAL A 101 13.89 6.69 9.14
C VAL A 101 13.86 5.44 8.24
N GLY A 102 14.25 5.57 6.97
CA GLY A 102 14.42 4.44 6.06
C GLY A 102 13.13 3.72 5.63
N GLN A 103 11.96 4.38 5.78
CA GLN A 103 10.65 3.80 5.47
C GLN A 103 9.82 4.73 4.58
N GLN A 104 8.87 4.14 3.84
CA GLN A 104 7.95 4.85 2.97
C GLN A 104 6.53 4.76 3.51
N VAL A 105 5.76 5.83 3.29
CA VAL A 105 4.38 5.92 3.76
C VAL A 105 3.43 5.19 2.81
N LEU A 106 2.47 4.49 3.39
CA LEU A 106 1.30 3.95 2.70
C LEU A 106 0.03 4.54 3.31
N ARG A 107 -0.99 4.71 2.47
CA ARG A 107 -2.29 5.29 2.86
C ARG A 107 -3.44 4.37 2.49
N GLY A 108 -4.64 4.73 2.93
CA GLY A 108 -5.84 3.92 2.79
C GLY A 108 -5.96 2.87 3.89
N SER A 109 -6.29 1.66 3.48
CA SER A 109 -6.26 0.44 4.30
C SER A 109 -6.34 -0.79 3.40
N SER A 110 -6.14 -1.97 3.96
CA SER A 110 -6.21 -3.24 3.23
C SER A 110 -7.38 -4.11 3.70
N LEU A 111 -7.64 -5.19 2.97
CA LEU A 111 -8.62 -6.21 3.35
C LEU A 111 -8.40 -6.80 4.76
N ALA A 112 -7.16 -6.76 5.25
CA ALA A 112 -6.77 -7.25 6.57
C ALA A 112 -6.81 -6.17 7.66
N THR A 113 -7.21 -4.93 7.31
CA THR A 113 -7.34 -3.84 8.30
C THR A 113 -8.71 -3.90 8.95
N PRO A 114 -8.82 -3.94 10.29
CA PRO A 114 -10.10 -3.98 10.97
C PRO A 114 -11.00 -2.80 10.59
N ALA A 115 -12.31 -3.05 10.55
CA ALA A 115 -13.31 -2.00 10.40
C ALA A 115 -13.09 -0.91 11.46
N GLN A 116 -13.28 0.35 11.08
CA GLN A 116 -13.11 1.54 11.94
C GLN A 116 -11.67 1.89 12.35
N HIS A 117 -10.66 1.10 11.98
CA HIS A 117 -9.24 1.46 12.23
C HIS A 117 -8.71 2.49 11.23
N SER A 118 -9.21 2.45 10.00
CA SER A 118 -8.79 3.32 8.91
C SER A 118 -9.24 4.76 9.12
N ARG A 119 -8.35 5.71 8.85
CA ARG A 119 -8.64 7.14 8.79
C ARG A 119 -7.97 7.71 7.56
N ASP A 120 -8.57 8.75 6.98
CA ASP A 120 -7.93 9.45 5.87
C ASP A 120 -6.59 10.04 6.26
N THR A 121 -6.30 10.27 7.55
CA THR A 121 -5.01 10.73 8.07
C THR A 121 -4.08 9.60 8.54
N TYR A 122 -4.48 8.33 8.42
CA TYR A 122 -3.69 7.20 8.92
C TYR A 122 -2.44 6.96 8.05
N ARG A 123 -1.26 7.00 8.67
CA ARG A 123 0.03 6.78 8.01
C ARG A 123 0.55 5.40 8.39
N ASN A 124 0.40 4.43 7.50
CA ASN A 124 1.13 3.17 7.63
C ASN A 124 2.54 3.36 7.05
N PHE A 125 3.51 2.57 7.50
CA PHE A 125 4.89 2.71 7.06
C PHE A 125 5.61 1.37 7.05
N PHE A 126 6.38 1.13 5.98
CA PHE A 126 7.20 -0.07 5.84
C PHE A 126 8.51 0.24 5.11
N PRO A 127 9.55 -0.60 5.26
CA PRO A 127 10.72 -0.54 4.41
C PRO A 127 10.33 -0.71 2.94
N PRO A 128 11.01 -0.02 1.99
CA PRO A 128 10.64 -0.05 0.58
C PRO A 128 10.58 -1.43 -0.07
N SER A 129 11.32 -2.40 0.45
CA SER A 129 11.37 -3.78 -0.04
C SER A 129 10.24 -4.68 0.45
N ALA A 130 9.37 -4.20 1.34
CA ALA A 130 8.31 -5.02 1.93
C ALA A 130 7.27 -5.45 0.88
N ARG A 131 7.01 -6.76 0.81
CA ARG A 131 6.03 -7.39 -0.10
C ARG A 131 4.99 -8.26 0.60
N TRP A 132 5.26 -8.65 1.85
CA TRP A 132 4.40 -9.57 2.59
C TRP A 132 3.10 -8.92 3.07
N GLN A 133 3.08 -7.60 3.21
CA GLN A 133 1.89 -6.81 3.52
C GLN A 133 0.94 -6.76 2.31
N PHE A 134 -0.34 -6.46 2.56
CA PHE A 134 -1.32 -6.20 1.49
C PHE A 134 -1.09 -4.81 0.89
N THR A 135 0.00 -4.67 0.14
CA THR A 135 0.46 -3.42 -0.47
C THR A 135 0.20 -3.41 -1.96
N GLY A 136 -0.36 -2.31 -2.45
CA GLY A 136 -0.63 -2.03 -3.84
C GLY A 136 -0.17 -0.62 -4.22
N LEU A 137 -0.71 -0.09 -5.30
CA LEU A 137 -0.41 1.25 -5.78
C LEU A 137 -1.64 1.97 -6.32
N ARG A 138 -1.55 3.29 -6.36
CA ARG A 138 -2.45 4.16 -7.10
C ARG A 138 -1.59 5.19 -7.83
N LEU A 139 -1.89 5.41 -9.10
CA LEU A 139 -1.11 6.33 -9.94
C LEU A 139 -1.56 7.78 -9.74
N ALA A 140 -0.61 8.69 -9.89
CA ALA A 140 -0.81 10.12 -10.02
C ALA A 140 -0.06 10.63 -11.25
N LYS A 141 -0.57 11.69 -11.88
CA LYS A 141 0.07 12.38 -13.00
C LYS A 141 0.04 13.89 -12.75
N ASP A 142 1.10 14.56 -13.19
CA ASP A 142 1.13 16.01 -13.26
C ASP A 142 0.33 16.47 -14.49
N PHE A 143 -0.20 17.69 -14.44
CA PHE A 143 -1.01 18.29 -15.51
C PHE A 143 -0.15 19.00 -16.55
#